data_AF-A0A950JGR1-F1
#
_entry.id   AF-A0A950JGR1-F1
#
_cell.length_a   1.000
_cell.length_b   1.000
_cell.length_c   1.000
_cell.angle_alpha   90.00
_cell.angle_beta   90.00
_cell.angle_gamma   90.00
#
_symmetry.space_group_name_H-M   'P 1'
#
loop_
_entity.id
_entity.type
_entity.pdbx_description
1 polymer ?
#
loop_
_entity_poly.entity_id
_entity_poly.type
_entity_poly.pdbx_seq_one_letter_code
_entity_poly.pdbx_strand_id
1 'polypeptide(L)'
;MIPFIIVKTVKGFAYIRPECVVAINASDADDCMILMTDGVTIAAAEPAEDIVARLETEAEEETHALEAHKEQAIHGHVADRD
;
A
#
# COMPACT_ATOMS: atom_id res chain seq x y z
N MET A 1 -0.92 11.54 -4.03
CA MET A 1 -2.01 11.06 -3.14
C MET A 1 -1.34 10.17 -2.10
N ILE A 2 -1.76 10.16 -0.84
CA ILE A 2 -1.18 9.21 0.13
C ILE A 2 -1.90 7.86 -0.12
N PRO A 3 -1.18 6.77 -0.46
CA PRO A 3 -1.79 5.48 -0.73
C PRO A 3 -2.37 4.89 0.56
N PHE A 4 -3.58 4.35 0.46
CA PHE A 4 -4.25 3.66 1.57
C PHE A 4 -4.99 2.44 1.03
N ILE A 5 -4.77 1.29 1.66
CA ILE A 5 -5.64 0.14 1.48
C ILE A 5 -6.77 0.19 2.52
N ILE A 6 -7.95 -0.24 2.10
CA ILE A 6 -9.11 -0.39 2.99
C ILE A 6 -9.19 -1.86 3.38
N VAL A 7 -9.18 -2.12 4.68
CA VAL A 7 -9.25 -3.46 5.27
C VAL A 7 -10.51 -3.59 6.11
N LYS A 8 -11.25 -4.68 5.92
CA LYS A 8 -12.43 -5.02 6.72
C LYS A 8 -11.99 -5.58 8.06
N THR A 9 -12.60 -5.09 9.13
CA THR A 9 -12.39 -5.55 10.50
C THR A 9 -13.73 -5.96 11.11
N VAL A 10 -13.70 -6.61 12.28
CA VAL A 10 -14.92 -7.00 13.01
C VAL A 10 -15.84 -5.80 13.33
N LYS A 11 -15.27 -4.61 13.51
CA LYS A 11 -16.01 -3.40 13.95
C LYS A 11 -16.22 -2.36 12.84
N GLY A 12 -15.82 -2.63 11.59
CA GLY A 12 -15.90 -1.67 10.50
C GLY A 12 -14.73 -1.79 9.55
N PHE A 13 -14.14 -0.67 9.13
CA PHE A 13 -13.02 -0.63 8.20
C PHE A 13 -11.80 0.06 8.81
N ALA A 14 -10.61 -0.45 8.50
CA ALA A 14 -9.33 0.16 8.80
C ALA A 14 -8.71 0.70 7.50
N TYR A 15 -8.20 1.93 7.56
CA TYR A 15 -7.46 2.54 6.45
C TYR A 15 -5.98 2.42 6.79
N ILE A 16 -5.27 1.60 6.03
CA ILE A 16 -3.90 1.21 6.33
C ILE A 16 -2.99 1.76 5.25
N ARG A 17 -1.91 2.40 5.68
CA ARG A 17 -0.84 2.82 4.77
C ARG A 17 0.06 1.63 4.44
N PRO A 18 0.26 1.28 3.16
CA PRO A 18 1.05 0.11 2.77
C PRO A 18 2.45 0.09 3.39
N GLU A 19 3.14 1.24 3.47
CA GLU A 19 4.49 1.34 3.98
C GLU A 19 4.61 1.09 5.50
N CYS A 20 3.48 1.08 6.21
CA CYS A 20 3.43 0.80 7.64
C CYS A 20 3.15 -0.69 7.93
N VAL A 21 2.90 -1.52 6.91
CA VAL A 21 2.67 -2.97 7.06
C VAL A 21 4.01 -3.71 7.08
N VAL A 22 4.23 -4.51 8.13
CA VAL A 22 5.44 -5.32 8.30
C VAL A 22 5.20 -6.76 7.85
N ALA A 23 4.06 -7.33 8.25
CA ALA A 23 3.71 -8.70 7.93
C ALA A 23 2.20 -8.90 7.99
N ILE A 24 1.72 -9.88 7.24
CA ILE A 24 0.34 -10.39 7.34
C ILE A 24 0.45 -11.85 7.77
N ASN A 25 -0.18 -12.19 8.89
CA ASN A 25 -0.27 -13.54 9.40
C ASN A 25 -1.67 -14.09 9.12
N ALA A 26 -1.75 -15.15 8.32
CA ALA A 26 -3.00 -15.86 8.07
C ALA A 26 -3.36 -16.69 9.31
N SER A 27 -4.49 -16.38 9.94
CA SER A 27 -4.96 -17.09 11.13
C SER A 27 -5.89 -18.23 10.73
N ASP A 28 -6.95 -17.91 10.00
CA ASP A 28 -7.89 -18.84 9.35
C ASP A 28 -8.11 -18.44 7.87
N ALA A 29 -9.02 -19.13 7.17
CA ALA A 29 -9.32 -18.86 5.76
C ALA A 29 -9.98 -17.49 5.54
N ASP A 30 -10.77 -17.02 6.51
CA ASP A 30 -11.60 -15.81 6.41
C ASP A 30 -11.07 -14.64 7.26
N ASP A 31 -9.97 -14.83 7.98
CA ASP A 31 -9.38 -13.82 8.85
C ASP A 31 -7.85 -13.81 8.83
N CYS A 32 -7.28 -12.66 9.18
CA CYS A 32 -5.84 -12.52 9.30
C CYS A 32 -5.47 -11.39 10.26
N MET A 33 -4.20 -11.39 10.65
CA MET A 33 -3.62 -10.37 11.53
C MET A 33 -2.57 -9.58 10.75
N ILE A 34 -2.73 -8.26 10.71
CA ILE A 34 -1.78 -7.34 10.09
C ILE A 34 -0.88 -6.78 11.19
N LEU A 35 0.43 -6.97 11.05
CA LEU A 35 1.44 -6.40 11.93
C LEU A 35 1.95 -5.09 11.35
N MET A 36 1.88 -4.02 12.14
CA MET A 36 2.30 -2.67 11.78
C MET A 36 3.69 -2.33 12.36
N THR A 37 4.36 -1.34 11.77
CA THR A 37 5.72 -0.90 12.17
C THR A 37 5.82 -0.33 13.58
N ASP A 38 4.71 0.15 14.15
CA ASP A 38 4.61 0.67 15.52
C ASP A 38 4.32 -0.41 16.57
N GLY A 39 4.30 -1.68 16.16
CA GLY A 39 3.95 -2.82 17.02
C GLY A 39 2.45 -3.01 17.23
N VAL A 40 1.60 -2.24 16.53
CA VAL A 40 0.16 -2.44 16.52
C VAL A 40 -0.19 -3.65 15.65
N THR A 41 -1.13 -4.46 16.11
CA THR A 41 -1.73 -5.54 15.33
C THR A 41 -3.18 -5.23 15.02
N ILE A 42 -3.58 -5.35 13.76
CA ILE A 42 -4.95 -5.15 13.31
C ILE A 42 -5.54 -6.50 12.93
N ALA A 43 -6.67 -6.85 13.57
CA ALA A 43 -7.44 -8.03 13.19
C ALA A 43 -8.33 -7.69 11.98
N ALA A 44 -8.04 -8.34 10.86
CA ALA A 44 -8.79 -8.23 9.62
C ALA A 44 -9.75 -9.41 9.49
N ALA A 45 -10.98 -9.12 9.08
CA ALA A 45 -12.05 -10.08 8.84
C ALA A 45 -12.18 -10.35 7.34
N GLU A 46 -11.05 -10.64 6.72
CA GLU A 46 -10.92 -11.04 5.32
C GLU A 46 -9.63 -11.88 5.10
N PRO A 47 -9.55 -12.65 4.01
CA PRO A 47 -8.41 -13.51 3.71
C PRO A 47 -7.10 -12.73 3.57
N ALA A 48 -6.00 -13.33 4.04
CA ALA A 48 -4.66 -12.74 3.91
C ALA A 48 -4.26 -12.48 2.44
N GLU A 49 -4.64 -13.38 1.53
CA GLU A 49 -4.34 -13.26 0.09
C GLU A 49 -4.93 -12.00 -0.54
N ASP A 50 -6.16 -11.65 -0.18
CA ASP A 50 -6.84 -10.45 -0.71
C ASP A 50 -6.15 -9.17 -0.23
N ILE A 51 -5.60 -9.17 0.99
CA ILE A 51 -4.88 -8.01 1.52
C ILE A 51 -3.50 -7.89 0.87
N VAL A 52 -2.80 -9.00 0.69
CA VAL A 52 -1.51 -9.04 -0.01
C VAL A 52 -1.66 -8.53 -1.45
N ALA A 53 -2.66 -9.01 -2.19
CA ALA A 53 -2.89 -8.57 -3.57
C ALA A 53 -3.14 -7.06 -3.69
N ARG A 54 -3.87 -6.46 -2.72
CA ARG A 54 -4.05 -5.00 -2.65
C ARG A 54 -2.74 -4.27 -2.36
N LEU A 55 -1.92 -4.79 -1.44
CA LEU A 55 -0.62 -4.18 -1.14
C LEU A 55 0.33 -4.22 -2.34
N GLU A 56 0.36 -5.32 -3.09
CA GLU A 56 1.18 -5.45 -4.29
C GLU A 56 0.73 -4.49 -5.39
N THR A 57 -0.59 -4.36 -5.59
CA THR A 57 -1.17 -3.41 -6.56
C THR A 57 -0.74 -1.96 -6.25
N GLU A 58 -0.82 -1.54 -4.99
CA GLU A 58 -0.40 -0.19 -4.58
C GLU A 58 1.12 0.03 -4.75
N ALA A 59 1.94 -1.01 -4.51
CA ALA A 59 3.38 -0.94 -4.71
C ALA A 59 3.73 -0.77 -6.21
N GLU A 60 3.04 -1.46 -7.11
CA GLU A 60 3.21 -1.30 -8.55
C GLU A 60 2.80 0.11 -9.01
N GLU A 61 1.67 0.63 -8.54
CA GLU A 61 1.23 2.00 -8.86
C GLU A 61 2.23 3.07 -8.40
N GLU A 62 2.84 2.90 -7.22
CA GLU A 62 3.88 3.80 -6.73
C GLU A 62 5.12 3.79 -7.65
N THR A 63 5.56 2.61 -8.10
CA THR A 63 6.71 2.52 -9.02
C THR A 63 6.45 3.21 -10.36
N HIS A 64 5.27 3.00 -10.96
CA HIS A 64 4.86 3.66 -12.19
C HIS A 64 4.77 5.19 -12.03
N ALA A 65 4.24 5.67 -10.90
CA ALA A 65 4.17 7.11 -10.62
C ALA A 65 5.56 7.74 -10.50
N LEU A 66 6.50 7.05 -9.85
CA LEU A 66 7.89 7.51 -9.71
C LEU A 66 8.63 7.55 -11.05
N GLU A 67 8.38 6.60 -11.95
CA GLU A 67 8.95 6.59 -13.30
C GLU A 67 8.39 7.74 -14.15
N ALA A 68 7.07 7.95 -14.13
CA ALA A 68 6.43 9.07 -14.83
C ALA A 68 6.97 10.44 -14.36
N HIS A 69 7.23 10.59 -13.05
CA HIS A 69 7.84 11.81 -12.51
C HIS A 69 9.30 12.01 -12.96
N LYS A 70 10.09 10.94 -13.13
CA LYS A 70 11.46 11.03 -13.67
C LYS A 70 11.47 11.46 -15.13
N GLU A 71 10.57 10.93 -15.96
CA GLU A 71 10.47 11.30 -17.37
C GLU A 71 10.09 12.78 -17.56
N GLN A 72 9.18 13.30 -16.74
CA GLN A 72 8.81 14.72 -16.76
C GLN A 72 9.98 15.65 -16.37
N ALA A 73 10.83 15.23 -15.43
CA ALA A 73 11.98 16.03 -15.01
C ALA A 73 13.07 16.17 -16.10
N ILE A 74 13.21 15.17 -16.98
CA ILE A 74 14.22 15.17 -18.04
C ILE A 74 13.82 16.09 -19.20
N HIS A 75 12.53 16.21 -19.50
CA HIS A 75 12.04 17.06 -20.59
C HIS A 75 11.91 18.55 -20.24
N GLY A 76 12.06 18.93 -18.97
CA GLY A 76 11.97 20.34 -18.53
C GLY A 76 13.26 21.17 -18.60
N HIS A 77 14.41 20.58 -18.97
CA HIS A 77 15.71 21.25 -18.87
C HIS A 77 16.30 21.77 -20.21
N VAL A 78 15.54 21.74 -21.31
CA VAL A 78 16.04 22.16 -22.63
C VAL A 78 15.08 23.18 -23.28
N ALA A 79 14.95 24.37 -22.70
CA ALA A 79 14.36 25.52 -23.40
C ALA A 79 14.67 26.85 -22.66
N ASP A 80 15.95 27.18 -22.49
CA ASP A 80 16.40 28.59 -22.46
C ASP A 80 17.93 28.65 -22.39
N ARG A 81 18.58 28.64 -23.55
CA ARG A 81 19.92 29.18 -23.73
C ARG A 81 19.96 29.88 -25.09
N ASP A 82 19.81 31.20 -25.01
CA ASP A 82 20.27 32.29 -25.89
C ASP A 82 20.33 32.04 -27.41
#